data_AF-A0AAE1GNR5-F1
#
_entry.id   AF-A0AAE1GNR5-F1
#
_cell.length_a   1.000
_cell.length_b   1.000
_cell.length_c   1.000
_cell.angle_alpha   90.00
_cell.angle_beta   90.00
_cell.angle_gamma   90.00
#
_symmetry.space_group_name_H-M   'P 1'
#
loop_
_entity.id
_entity.type
_entity.pdbx_description
1 polymer ?
#
loop_
_entity_poly.entity_id
_entity_poly.type
_entity_poly.pdbx_seq_one_letter_code
_entity_poly.pdbx_strand_id
1 'polypeptide(L)'
;MKAAIDDQETQLTSSTAETRQETQTQERKKTLWKVFDEKVERTVKVGQSFSAGPHIDMRRYLEEPLIPREGDPMTWWKDHSPLFPKLAEQAKKFLCIPATSVPSERLFSKAGTCFSETKLLG
;
A
#
# COMPACT_ATOMS: atom_id res chain seq x y z
N MET A 1 -24.58 -25.26 58.16
CA MET A 1 -23.30 -24.63 57.74
C MET A 1 -22.97 -25.19 56.37
N LYS A 2 -22.69 -24.32 55.39
CA LYS A 2 -22.80 -24.53 53.94
C LYS A 2 -21.44 -24.92 53.32
N ALA A 3 -21.43 -25.74 52.28
CA ALA A 3 -20.25 -26.14 51.49
C ALA A 3 -19.88 -25.09 50.41
N ALA A 4 -18.61 -25.08 49.97
CA ALA A 4 -18.05 -24.58 48.67
C ALA A 4 -16.55 -24.97 48.64
N ILE A 5 -16.01 -25.83 47.77
CA ILE A 5 -15.71 -25.73 46.31
C ILE A 5 -14.73 -24.58 45.97
N ASP A 6 -13.50 -25.01 45.64
CA ASP A 6 -12.59 -24.69 44.52
C ASP A 6 -12.28 -23.23 44.11
N ASP A 7 -11.12 -23.08 43.47
CA ASP A 7 -10.87 -22.33 42.22
C ASP A 7 -9.63 -21.39 42.18
N GLN A 8 -8.86 -21.61 41.10
CA GLN A 8 -8.00 -20.69 40.33
C GLN A 8 -6.57 -20.39 40.79
N GLU A 9 -5.59 -20.19 39.91
CA GLU A 9 -5.21 -20.72 38.59
C GLU A 9 -3.90 -19.95 38.23
N THR A 10 -2.92 -20.68 37.73
CA THR A 10 -2.10 -20.38 36.55
C THR A 10 -1.70 -18.92 36.27
N GLN A 11 -0.45 -18.56 36.59
CA GLN A 11 0.23 -17.43 35.95
C GLN A 11 0.53 -17.77 34.48
N LEU A 12 -0.25 -17.17 33.57
CA LEU A 12 -0.11 -17.29 32.12
C LEU A 12 1.14 -16.55 31.61
N THR A 13 1.95 -17.32 30.89
CA THR A 13 3.00 -16.93 29.97
C THR A 13 2.42 -16.19 28.75
N SER A 14 2.64 -14.88 28.59
CA SER A 14 2.26 -14.15 27.36
C SER A 14 3.42 -13.48 26.61
N SER A 15 4.63 -13.42 27.16
CA SER A 15 5.69 -12.55 26.60
C SER A 15 6.50 -13.11 25.42
N THR A 16 6.28 -14.35 24.96
CA THR A 16 7.21 -15.01 23.99
C THR A 16 6.58 -15.31 22.62
N ALA A 17 5.26 -15.12 22.46
CA ALA A 17 4.55 -15.49 21.22
C ALA A 17 4.49 -14.37 20.17
N GLU A 18 4.49 -13.10 20.60
CA GLU A 18 4.29 -11.94 19.71
C GLU A 18 5.55 -11.64 18.87
N THR A 19 6.75 -11.79 19.43
CA THR A 19 8.03 -11.56 18.73
C THR A 19 8.30 -12.56 17.59
N ARG A 20 7.76 -13.79 17.67
CA ARG A 20 8.01 -14.86 16.67
C ARG A 20 7.13 -14.73 15.42
N GLN A 21 5.94 -14.15 15.56
CA GLN A 21 5.00 -13.97 14.45
C GLN A 21 5.38 -12.79 13.55
N GLU A 22 5.94 -11.72 14.13
CA GLU A 22 6.44 -10.56 13.38
C GLU A 22 7.66 -10.91 12.52
N THR A 23 8.62 -11.66 13.07
CA THR A 23 9.84 -12.06 12.36
C THR A 23 9.55 -12.98 11.16
N GLN A 24 8.70 -14.00 11.30
CA GLN A 24 8.33 -14.87 10.17
C GLN A 24 7.57 -14.14 9.06
N THR A 25 6.66 -13.23 9.42
CA THR A 25 5.87 -12.46 8.45
C THR A 25 6.75 -11.47 7.68
N GLN A 26 7.71 -10.84 8.37
CA GLN A 26 8.67 -9.95 7.71
C GLN A 26 9.62 -10.71 6.78
N GLU A 27 10.13 -11.88 7.16
CA GLU A 27 10.98 -12.70 6.29
C GLU A 27 10.22 -13.15 5.02
N ARG A 28 8.95 -13.55 5.15
CA ARG A 28 8.11 -13.87 3.98
C ARG A 28 7.86 -12.65 3.08
N LYS A 29 7.68 -11.46 3.66
CA LYS A 29 7.52 -10.21 2.89
C LYS A 29 8.80 -9.86 2.13
N LYS A 30 9.98 -9.99 2.77
CA LYS A 30 11.28 -9.76 2.14
C LYS A 30 11.51 -10.71 0.96
N THR A 31 11.14 -11.99 1.10
CA THR A 31 11.30 -12.96 0.01
C THR A 31 10.36 -12.69 -1.17
N LEU A 32 9.12 -12.28 -0.90
CA LEU A 32 8.18 -11.88 -1.97
C LEU A 32 8.65 -10.64 -2.73
N TRP A 33 9.14 -9.62 -2.02
CA TRP A 33 9.64 -8.41 -2.67
C TRP A 33 10.89 -8.68 -3.50
N LYS A 34 11.80 -9.53 -3.02
CA LYS A 34 12.96 -9.95 -3.81
C LYS A 34 12.57 -10.57 -5.16
N VAL A 35 11.59 -11.47 -5.16
CA VAL A 35 11.08 -12.09 -6.40
C VAL A 35 10.47 -11.05 -7.33
N PHE A 36 9.75 -10.08 -6.78
CA PHE A 36 9.17 -8.98 -7.55
C PHE A 36 10.26 -8.10 -8.17
N ASP A 37 11.26 -7.70 -7.39
CA ASP A 37 12.37 -6.84 -7.84
C ASP A 37 13.16 -7.52 -8.95
N GLU A 38 13.50 -8.81 -8.80
CA GLU A 38 14.14 -9.62 -9.84
C GLU A 38 13.31 -9.68 -11.14
N LYS A 39 11.98 -9.72 -11.02
CA LYS A 39 11.08 -9.72 -12.19
C LYS A 39 11.06 -8.35 -12.86
N VAL A 40 10.97 -7.27 -12.08
CA VAL A 40 10.98 -5.91 -12.59
C VAL A 40 12.27 -5.60 -13.33
N GLU A 41 13.42 -5.95 -12.75
CA GLU A 41 14.73 -5.78 -13.41
C GLU A 41 14.81 -6.52 -14.75
N ARG A 42 14.30 -7.76 -14.81
CA ARG A 42 14.23 -8.51 -16.06
C ARG A 42 13.33 -7.83 -17.09
N THR A 43 12.17 -7.32 -16.67
CA THR A 43 11.22 -6.64 -17.56
C THR A 43 11.78 -5.33 -18.11
N VAL A 44 12.47 -4.52 -17.30
CA VAL A 44 13.09 -3.28 -17.76
C VAL A 44 14.17 -3.57 -18.82
N LYS A 45 15.02 -4.57 -18.59
CA LYS A 45 16.09 -4.98 -19.52
C LYS A 45 15.55 -5.46 -20.88
N VAL A 46 14.41 -6.16 -20.88
CA VAL A 46 13.76 -6.65 -22.11
C VAL A 46 12.92 -5.56 -22.78
N GLY A 47 12.32 -4.65 -22.00
CA GLY A 47 11.44 -3.59 -22.50
C GLY A 47 12.16 -2.48 -23.26
N GLN A 48 13.46 -2.27 -23.05
CA GLN A 48 14.21 -1.20 -23.74
C GLN A 48 14.35 -1.39 -25.26
N SER A 49 13.94 -2.53 -25.82
CA SER A 49 13.89 -2.78 -27.27
C SER A 49 12.57 -2.30 -27.93
N PHE A 50 12.10 -1.09 -27.63
CA PHE A 50 10.91 -0.54 -28.29
C PHE A 50 11.23 -0.02 -29.70
N SER A 51 10.76 -0.76 -30.72
CA SER A 51 10.81 -0.41 -32.15
C SER A 51 10.42 1.05 -32.45
N ALA A 52 11.20 1.70 -33.31
CA ALA A 52 11.14 3.11 -33.75
C ALA A 52 9.70 3.64 -34.00
N GLY A 53 9.27 4.61 -33.19
CA GLY A 53 7.96 5.24 -33.27
C GLY A 53 7.96 6.65 -32.65
N PRO A 54 6.97 7.50 -32.96
CA PRO A 54 7.02 8.96 -32.78
C PRO A 54 6.86 9.47 -31.33
N HIS A 55 6.74 8.59 -30.33
CA HIS A 55 6.46 9.00 -28.94
C HIS A 55 7.76 9.17 -28.11
N ILE A 56 8.59 10.15 -28.49
CA ILE A 56 9.91 10.40 -27.91
C ILE A 56 9.89 10.62 -26.38
N ASP A 57 8.89 11.35 -25.86
CA ASP A 57 8.78 11.61 -24.42
C ASP A 57 8.44 10.35 -23.62
N MET A 58 7.65 9.44 -24.20
CA MET A 58 7.28 8.18 -23.54
C MET A 58 8.47 7.22 -23.54
N ARG A 59 9.27 7.21 -24.60
CA ARG A 59 10.52 6.45 -24.63
C ARG A 59 11.50 6.93 -23.57
N ARG A 60 11.77 8.24 -23.56
CA ARG A 60 12.67 8.84 -22.58
C ARG A 60 12.19 8.54 -21.16
N TYR A 61 10.89 8.65 -20.89
CA TYR A 61 10.32 8.25 -19.59
C TYR A 61 10.53 6.75 -19.26
N LEU A 62 10.31 5.85 -20.22
CA LEU A 62 10.50 4.40 -20.01
C LEU A 62 11.97 4.00 -19.85
N GLU A 63 12.90 4.86 -20.27
CA GLU A 63 14.35 4.70 -20.09
C GLU A 63 14.86 5.27 -18.76
N GLU A 64 14.07 6.10 -18.06
CA GLU A 64 14.44 6.63 -16.75
C GLU A 64 14.61 5.50 -15.72
N PRO A 65 15.55 5.65 -14.77
CA PRO A 65 15.71 4.69 -13.69
C PRO A 65 14.44 4.64 -12.83
N LEU A 66 14.15 3.44 -12.32
CA LEU A 66 13.06 3.26 -11.37
C LEU A 66 13.34 4.02 -10.08
N ILE A 67 12.31 4.67 -9.54
CA ILE A 67 12.38 5.26 -8.21
C ILE A 67 12.49 4.15 -7.14
N PRO A 68 13.09 4.45 -5.97
CA PRO A 68 13.06 3.54 -4.83
C PRO A 68 11.63 3.12 -4.48
N ARG A 69 11.46 1.92 -3.94
CA ARG A 69 10.14 1.37 -3.56
C ARG A 69 9.40 2.26 -2.56
N GLU A 70 10.14 2.89 -1.67
CA GLU A 70 9.66 3.81 -0.65
C GLU A 70 9.57 5.26 -1.15
N GLY A 71 9.95 5.50 -2.41
CA GLY A 71 9.88 6.80 -3.04
C GLY A 71 8.45 7.21 -3.39
N ASP A 72 8.19 8.51 -3.34
CA ASP A 72 6.88 9.06 -3.71
C ASP A 72 6.83 9.36 -5.23
N PRO A 73 5.99 8.66 -6.01
CA PRO A 73 5.84 8.92 -7.43
C PRO A 73 5.29 10.33 -7.72
N MET A 74 4.49 10.92 -6.82
CA MET A 74 3.94 12.26 -7.02
C MET A 74 5.04 13.32 -6.98
N THR A 75 5.97 13.19 -6.01
CA THR A 75 7.16 14.03 -5.92
C THR A 75 8.05 13.88 -7.17
N TRP A 76 8.28 12.64 -7.63
CA TRP A 76 9.06 12.41 -8.84
C TRP A 76 8.46 13.12 -10.08
N TRP A 77 7.15 13.00 -10.29
CA TRP A 77 6.47 13.66 -11.40
C TRP A 77 6.46 15.19 -11.30
N LYS A 78 6.49 15.75 -10.09
CA LYS A 78 6.62 17.19 -9.88
C LYS A 78 7.98 17.67 -10.36
N ASP A 79 9.04 16.98 -9.96
CA ASP A 79 10.42 17.35 -10.28
C ASP A 79 10.74 17.14 -11.77
N HIS A 80 10.18 16.10 -12.38
CA HIS A 80 10.37 15.77 -13.81
C HIS A 80 9.33 16.42 -14.73
N SER A 81 8.42 17.25 -14.20
CA SER A 81 7.40 17.94 -14.99
C SER A 81 7.96 18.87 -16.09
N PRO A 82 9.12 19.54 -15.93
CA PRO A 82 9.72 20.31 -17.03
C PRO A 82 10.22 19.41 -18.17
N LEU A 83 10.64 18.19 -17.84
CA LEU A 83 11.13 17.21 -18.81
C LEU A 83 9.99 16.49 -19.52
N PHE A 84 8.87 16.24 -18.84
CA PHE A 84 7.75 15.48 -19.40
C PHE A 84 6.40 16.16 -19.15
N PRO A 85 6.16 17.37 -19.67
CA PRO A 85 5.01 18.19 -19.29
C PRO A 85 3.66 17.50 -19.56
N LYS A 86 3.53 16.85 -20.72
CA LYS A 86 2.30 16.11 -21.10
C LYS A 86 2.09 14.86 -20.26
N LEU A 87 3.15 14.10 -19.97
CA LEU A 87 3.05 12.89 -19.15
C LEU A 87 2.78 13.24 -17.69
N ALA A 88 3.41 14.28 -17.16
CA ALA A 88 3.18 14.77 -15.81
C ALA A 88 1.73 15.24 -15.61
N GLU A 89 1.11 15.85 -16.61
CA GLU A 89 -0.31 16.19 -16.58
C GLU A 89 -1.20 14.95 -16.43
N GLN A 90 -0.90 13.88 -17.17
CA GLN A 90 -1.64 12.62 -17.06
C GLN A 90 -1.37 11.92 -15.74
N ALA A 91 -0.11 11.84 -15.31
CA ALA A 91 0.28 11.20 -14.07
C ALA A 91 -0.43 11.81 -12.85
N LYS A 92 -0.59 13.14 -12.80
CA LYS A 92 -1.36 13.83 -11.75
C LYS A 92 -2.83 13.37 -11.70
N LYS A 93 -3.45 13.07 -12.84
CA LYS A 93 -4.85 12.62 -12.90
C LYS A 93 -4.99 11.19 -12.36
N PHE A 94 -4.04 10.31 -12.66
CA PHE A 94 -4.11 8.90 -12.28
C PHE A 94 -3.59 8.61 -10.86
N LEU A 95 -2.53 9.29 -10.42
CA LEU A 95 -1.90 9.04 -9.12
C LEU A 95 -2.70 9.62 -7.94
N CYS A 96 -3.61 10.56 -8.19
CA CYS A 96 -4.49 11.12 -7.16
C CYS A 96 -5.72 10.23 -6.86
N ILE A 97 -5.92 9.16 -7.62
CA ILE A 97 -7.07 8.27 -7.44
C ILE A 97 -6.76 7.30 -6.28
N PRO A 98 -7.58 7.27 -5.21
CA PRO A 98 -7.37 6.32 -4.13
C PRO A 98 -7.50 4.89 -4.68
N ALA A 99 -6.56 4.01 -4.28
CA ALA A 99 -6.52 2.62 -4.73
C ALA A 99 -7.73 1.78 -4.26
N THR A 100 -8.52 2.29 -3.31
CA THR A 100 -9.65 1.58 -2.71
C THR A 100 -10.85 2.51 -2.57
N SER A 101 -12.07 1.98 -2.66
CA SER A 101 -13.32 2.68 -2.33
C SER A 101 -13.52 2.96 -0.84
N VAL A 102 -12.67 2.41 0.03
CA VAL A 102 -12.77 2.49 1.50
C VAL A 102 -12.87 3.92 2.09
N PRO A 103 -12.35 5.01 1.47
CA PRO A 103 -12.54 6.36 1.99
C PRO A 103 -14.01 6.78 2.09
N SER A 104 -14.85 6.39 1.12
CA SER A 104 -16.28 6.73 1.15
C SER A 104 -17.05 5.91 2.18
N GLU A 105 -16.66 4.65 2.42
CA GLU A 105 -17.28 3.79 3.43
C GLU A 105 -17.02 4.28 4.85
N ARG A 106 -15.79 4.72 5.18
CA ARG A 106 -15.49 5.31 6.51
C ARG A 106 -16.26 6.60 6.75
N LEU A 107 -16.46 7.42 5.71
CA LEU A 107 -17.31 8.60 5.80
C LEU A 107 -18.77 8.21 6.07
N PHE A 108 -19.26 7.18 5.37
CA PHE A 108 -20.63 6.69 5.51
C PHE A 108 -20.88 5.98 6.86
N SER A 109 -19.90 5.27 7.41
CA SER A 109 -20.02 4.66 8.74
C SER A 109 -20.16 5.71 9.84
N LYS A 110 -19.44 6.84 9.76
CA LYS A 110 -19.63 7.96 10.70
C LYS A 110 -20.98 8.65 10.53
N ALA A 111 -21.48 8.77 9.29
CA ALA A 111 -22.80 9.33 9.04
C ALA A 111 -23.93 8.41 9.57
N GLY A 112 -23.79 7.08 9.43
CA GLY A 112 -24.77 6.10 9.93
C GLY A 112 -24.95 6.08 11.45
N THR A 113 -23.91 6.43 12.22
CA THR A 113 -24.02 6.55 13.69
C THR A 113 -24.87 7.76 14.09
N CYS A 114 -24.79 8.87 13.34
CA CYS A 114 -25.55 10.09 13.62
C CYS A 114 -27.07 9.93 13.34
N PHE A 115 -27.44 9.08 12.37
CA PHE A 115 -28.84 8.78 12.04
C PHE A 115 -29.47 7.67 12.88
N SER A 116 -28.67 6.84 13.55
CA SER A 116 -29.19 5.77 14.43
C SER A 116 -29.46 6.27 15.85
N GLU A 117 -28.73 7.27 16.34
CA GLU A 117 -28.98 7.89 17.65
C GLU A 117 -30.28 8.71 17.72
N THR A 118 -30.78 9.19 16.57
CA THR A 118 -32.03 9.96 16.51
C THR A 118 -33.30 9.09 16.48
N LYS A 119 -33.18 7.76 16.38
CA LYS A 119 -34.33 6.83 16.35
C LYS A 119 -34.64 6.15 17.69
N LEU A 120 -33.81 6.34 18.73
CA LEU A 120 -34.00 5.74 20.06
C LEU A 120 -34.55 6.72 21.12
N LEU A 121 -34.91 7.95 20.72
CA LEU A 121 -35.41 9.01 21.61
C LEU A 121 -36.79 9.55 21.21
N GLY A 122 -37.63 8.72 20.57
CA GLY A 122 -39.00 9.05 20.19
C GLY A 122 -40.01 8.06 20.76
#